data_AF-A0A934R2I9-F1
#
_entry.id   AF-A0A934R2I9-F1
#
_cell.length_a   1.000
_cell.length_b   1.000
_cell.length_c   1.000
_cell.angle_alpha   90.00
_cell.angle_beta   90.00
_cell.angle_gamma   90.00
#
_symmetry.space_group_name_H-M   'P 1'
#
loop_
_entity.id
_entity.type
_entity.pdbx_description
1 polymer ?
#
loop_
_entity_poly.entity_id
_entity_poly.type
_entity_poly.pdbx_seq_one_letter_code
_entity_poly.pdbx_strand_id
1 'polypeptide(L)'
;MEREEVLDVRWVVESDDMKNMTDMTDMTDMTDMADMADGEDMGMRAGRGLAAVERAAAVYEAEACARTFREDLEAHLLHGLVFSTPTAFVMARRVSREWPREWIVDPWVNGVADPPRAEVDLKWDGDDGHIGKTDLTCAHKDCIHIYLAAGDVGEIFGFPHVPCDWISYERNNVLRFHPYESLKKRCIKNQTAHISRPT
;
A
#
# COMPACT_ATOMS: atom_id res chain seq x y z
N MET A 1 -0.90 -35.86 0.45
CA MET A 1 -1.05 -34.72 -0.48
C MET A 1 -2.00 -33.76 0.21
N GLU A 2 -1.47 -33.03 1.18
CA GLU A 2 -2.22 -32.09 2.00
C GLU A 2 -2.42 -30.84 1.15
N ARG A 3 -3.68 -30.43 0.97
CA ARG A 3 -4.02 -29.20 0.26
C ARG A 3 -3.72 -28.05 1.22
N GLU A 4 -2.69 -27.27 0.92
CA GLU A 4 -2.52 -25.95 1.54
C GLU A 4 -3.80 -25.14 1.30
N GLU A 5 -4.48 -24.80 2.39
CA GLU A 5 -5.60 -23.88 2.37
C GLU A 5 -5.06 -22.50 2.02
N VAL A 6 -5.43 -22.00 0.84
CA VAL A 6 -5.13 -20.64 0.40
C VAL A 6 -5.87 -19.69 1.34
N LEU A 7 -5.13 -19.10 2.28
CA LEU A 7 -5.63 -18.12 3.23
C LEU A 7 -6.20 -16.93 2.47
N ASP A 8 -7.50 -16.70 2.62
CA ASP A 8 -8.22 -15.56 2.07
C ASP A 8 -7.85 -14.31 2.88
N VAL A 9 -6.71 -13.68 2.53
CA VAL A 9 -6.23 -12.44 3.16
C VAL A 9 -7.13 -11.28 2.75
N ARG A 10 -7.99 -10.87 3.68
CA ARG A 10 -9.00 -9.83 3.49
C ARG A 10 -8.40 -8.45 3.77
N TRP A 11 -7.65 -7.90 2.82
CA TRP A 11 -7.05 -6.57 2.94
C TRP A 11 -8.11 -5.48 3.14
N VAL A 12 -8.17 -4.92 4.35
CA VAL A 12 -8.93 -3.72 4.66
C VAL A 12 -8.02 -2.52 4.42
N VAL A 13 -8.01 -2.01 3.18
CA VAL A 13 -8.00 -0.55 3.03
C VAL A 13 -9.32 -0.12 3.67
N GLU A 14 -9.24 0.26 4.94
CA GLU A 14 -10.35 0.83 5.69
C GLU A 14 -10.68 2.15 5.00
N SER A 15 -11.49 2.02 3.97
CA SER A 15 -12.08 3.12 3.23
C SER A 15 -13.22 3.67 4.08
N ASP A 16 -12.97 3.97 5.34
CA ASP A 16 -13.97 4.64 6.17
C ASP A 16 -14.13 6.10 5.73
N ASP A 17 -13.10 6.68 5.11
CA ASP A 17 -13.24 7.93 4.32
C ASP A 17 -14.04 7.75 3.01
N MET A 18 -14.41 6.53 2.61
CA MET A 18 -15.35 6.30 1.49
C MET A 18 -16.66 5.62 1.90
N LYS A 19 -16.87 5.35 3.19
CA LYS A 19 -18.06 4.62 3.67
C LYS A 19 -18.92 5.37 4.68
N ASN A 20 -18.45 6.45 5.32
CA ASN A 20 -19.26 7.14 6.32
C ASN A 20 -19.94 8.42 5.81
N MET A 21 -21.19 8.26 5.36
CA MET A 21 -22.13 9.36 5.10
C MET A 21 -23.40 9.29 5.97
N THR A 22 -23.44 8.45 7.00
CA THR A 22 -24.58 8.32 7.91
C THR A 22 -24.12 7.70 9.22
N ASP A 23 -23.71 8.51 10.20
CA ASP A 23 -24.47 8.61 11.45
C ASP A 23 -23.98 9.76 12.32
N MET A 24 -24.95 10.48 12.85
CA MET A 24 -24.83 11.65 13.71
C MET A 24 -25.16 11.22 15.15
N THR A 25 -24.74 12.06 16.10
CA THR A 25 -25.42 12.29 17.39
C THR A 25 -25.50 11.13 18.37
N ASP A 26 -24.55 11.06 19.32
CA ASP A 26 -24.91 11.10 20.75
C ASP A 26 -23.69 11.34 21.65
N MET A 27 -23.95 11.81 22.87
CA MET A 27 -23.03 12.01 24.01
C MET A 27 -22.46 13.42 24.22
N THR A 28 -23.37 14.37 24.42
CA THR A 28 -23.20 15.39 25.47
C THR A 28 -23.54 14.77 26.83
N ASP A 29 -22.55 14.34 27.61
CA ASP A 29 -22.69 14.31 29.08
C ASP A 29 -21.33 14.19 29.78
N MET A 30 -21.28 14.66 31.04
CA MET A 30 -20.17 14.65 32.01
C MET A 30 -19.34 15.94 32.13
N THR A 31 -20.01 17.02 32.55
CA THR A 31 -19.50 17.90 33.60
C THR A 31 -19.36 17.10 34.90
N ASP A 32 -18.13 16.85 35.36
CA ASP A 32 -17.72 16.79 36.79
C ASP A 32 -16.28 16.25 36.90
N MET A 33 -15.28 17.14 37.01
CA MET A 33 -13.99 16.90 37.69
C MET A 33 -13.27 18.23 37.92
N ALA A 34 -13.72 18.99 38.92
CA ALA A 34 -12.95 20.07 39.52
C ALA A 34 -12.27 19.52 40.78
N ASP A 35 -11.03 19.05 40.64
CA ASP A 35 -10.00 18.96 41.68
C ASP A 35 -8.97 17.90 41.29
N MET A 36 -7.83 18.31 40.71
CA MET A 36 -6.49 17.74 40.92
C MET A 36 -5.46 18.74 40.37
N ALA A 37 -5.01 19.63 41.24
CA ALA A 37 -3.81 20.41 41.06
C ALA A 37 -2.62 19.57 41.53
N ASP A 38 -1.76 19.14 40.61
CA ASP A 38 -0.32 18.88 40.81
C ASP A 38 0.35 18.56 39.44
N GLY A 39 0.55 19.61 38.64
CA GLY A 39 1.91 20.10 38.35
C GLY A 39 2.93 19.27 37.55
N GLU A 40 2.59 18.18 36.88
CA GLU A 40 3.43 17.66 35.79
C GLU A 40 2.76 17.89 34.43
N ASP A 41 3.51 18.54 33.54
CA ASP A 41 3.19 18.94 32.18
C ASP A 41 2.87 17.74 31.27
N MET A 42 1.77 17.04 31.56
CA MET A 42 1.08 16.14 30.63
C MET A 42 0.16 16.95 29.73
N GLY A 43 0.71 18.04 29.18
CA GLY A 43 0.04 18.91 28.23
C GLY A 43 -0.63 18.09 27.14
N MET A 44 -1.95 18.08 27.21
CA MET A 44 -2.90 17.51 26.26
C MET A 44 -2.36 17.44 24.84
N ARG A 45 -1.76 16.31 24.46
CA ARG A 45 -1.76 15.82 23.07
C ARG A 45 -3.04 15.04 22.77
N ALA A 46 -4.10 15.24 23.56
CA ALA A 46 -5.46 14.82 23.25
C ALA A 46 -5.93 15.56 22.00
N GLY A 47 -5.71 14.97 20.83
CA GLY A 47 -6.25 15.48 19.57
C GLY A 47 -5.42 15.22 18.32
N ARG A 48 -4.16 14.78 18.43
CA ARG A 48 -3.46 14.26 17.24
C ARG A 48 -3.76 12.78 17.13
N GLY A 49 -4.69 12.43 16.23
CA GLY A 49 -4.89 11.04 15.83
C GLY A 49 -3.57 10.39 15.42
N LEU A 50 -3.51 9.05 15.52
CA LEU A 50 -2.34 8.23 15.16
C LEU A 50 -1.70 8.74 13.87
N ALA A 51 -0.37 8.87 13.86
CA ALA A 51 0.37 9.24 12.67
C ALA A 51 0.10 8.23 11.54
N ALA A 52 0.22 8.66 10.28
CA ALA A 52 -0.10 7.79 9.14
C ALA A 52 0.71 6.47 9.13
N VAL A 53 1.97 6.53 9.56
CA VAL A 53 2.82 5.33 9.71
C VAL A 53 2.36 4.40 10.83
N GLU A 54 1.83 4.93 11.92
CA GLU A 54 1.31 4.13 13.04
C GLU A 54 0.02 3.42 12.62
N ARG A 55 -0.86 4.12 11.87
CA ARG A 55 -2.04 3.49 11.26
C ARG A 55 -1.67 2.39 10.28
N ALA A 56 -0.63 2.60 9.47
CA ALA A 56 -0.11 1.59 8.56
C ALA A 56 0.45 0.36 9.29
N ALA A 57 1.20 0.56 10.37
CA ALA A 57 1.74 -0.52 11.19
C ALA A 57 0.63 -1.33 11.90
N ALA A 58 -0.42 -0.64 12.40
CA ALA A 58 -1.54 -1.27 13.09
C ALA A 58 -2.27 -2.31 12.24
N VAL A 59 -2.29 -2.17 10.91
CA VAL A 59 -2.86 -3.19 10.00
C VAL A 59 -2.19 -4.55 10.18
N TYR A 60 -0.87 -4.58 10.39
CA TYR A 60 -0.12 -5.84 10.56
C TYR A 60 -0.32 -6.48 11.93
N GLU A 61 -0.76 -5.70 12.91
CA GLU A 61 -1.13 -6.21 14.24
C GLU A 61 -2.56 -6.76 14.23
N ALA A 62 -3.44 -6.17 13.42
CA ALA A 62 -4.84 -6.54 13.32
C ALA A 62 -5.12 -7.70 12.36
N GLU A 63 -4.32 -7.84 11.29
CA GLU A 63 -4.55 -8.81 10.23
C GLU A 63 -3.47 -9.91 10.17
N ALA A 64 -3.85 -11.09 9.66
CA ALA A 64 -2.91 -12.17 9.38
C ALA A 64 -2.10 -11.84 8.12
N CYS A 65 -0.99 -11.12 8.28
CA CYS A 65 -0.06 -10.82 7.20
C CYS A 65 0.97 -11.95 7.02
N ALA A 66 1.39 -12.19 5.78
CA ALA A 66 2.44 -13.17 5.47
C ALA A 66 3.82 -12.76 6.01
N ARG A 67 4.02 -11.47 6.30
CA ARG A 67 5.24 -10.84 6.79
C ARG A 67 4.90 -9.78 7.82
N THR A 68 5.91 -9.37 8.60
CA THR A 68 5.79 -8.25 9.54
C THR A 68 5.88 -6.90 8.82
N PHE A 69 5.33 -5.85 9.44
CA PHE A 69 5.45 -4.47 8.93
C PHE A 69 6.90 -4.07 8.68
N ARG A 70 7.81 -4.48 9.57
CA ARG A 70 9.24 -4.18 9.49
C ARG A 70 9.90 -4.83 8.27
N GLU A 71 9.59 -6.09 7.99
CA GLU A 71 10.13 -6.82 6.84
C GLU A 71 9.65 -6.20 5.52
N ASP A 72 8.36 -5.87 5.43
CA ASP A 72 7.83 -5.21 4.23
C ASP A 72 8.38 -3.79 4.08
N LEU A 73 8.57 -3.05 5.16
CA LEU A 73 9.22 -1.75 5.15
C LEU A 73 10.66 -1.84 4.63
N GLU A 74 11.43 -2.80 5.13
CA GLU A 74 12.81 -3.05 4.67
C GLU A 74 12.85 -3.38 3.18
N ALA A 75 11.97 -4.26 2.71
CA ALA A 75 11.88 -4.61 1.29
C ALA A 75 11.63 -3.38 0.41
N HIS A 76 10.74 -2.47 0.84
CA HIS A 76 10.43 -1.26 0.07
C HIS A 76 11.52 -0.20 0.16
N LEU A 77 12.28 -0.14 1.24
CA LEU A 77 13.48 0.71 1.33
C LEU A 77 14.59 0.22 0.38
N LEU A 78 14.71 -1.09 0.19
CA LEU A 78 15.73 -1.69 -0.69
C LEU A 78 15.32 -1.73 -2.16
N HIS A 79 14.05 -1.97 -2.46
CA HIS A 79 13.60 -2.36 -3.81
C HIS A 79 12.49 -1.46 -4.36
N GLY A 80 11.97 -0.52 -3.59
CA GLY A 80 10.83 0.29 -3.95
C GLY A 80 10.97 1.75 -3.53
N LEU A 81 9.87 2.26 -2.98
CA LEU A 81 9.65 3.63 -2.57
C LEU A 81 8.91 3.59 -1.24
N VAL A 82 9.40 4.35 -0.27
CA VAL A 82 8.70 4.62 0.98
C VAL A 82 8.46 6.10 1.08
N PHE A 83 7.20 6.46 1.21
CA PHE A 83 6.77 7.83 1.37
C PHE A 83 6.14 8.00 2.76
N SER A 84 6.60 9.00 3.51
CA SER A 84 6.15 9.25 4.89
C SER A 84 6.06 10.75 5.16
N THR A 85 4.84 11.23 5.37
CA THR A 85 4.51 12.56 5.90
C THR A 85 3.67 12.41 7.18
N PRO A 86 3.45 13.51 7.93
CA PRO A 86 2.55 13.47 9.09
C PRO A 86 1.14 12.96 8.75
N THR A 87 0.68 13.19 7.51
CA THR A 87 -0.67 12.95 7.02
C THR A 87 -0.81 11.73 6.13
N ALA A 88 0.28 11.24 5.52
CA ALA A 88 0.25 10.09 4.63
C ALA A 88 1.47 9.16 4.79
N PHE A 89 1.24 7.86 4.59
CA PHE A 89 2.31 6.86 4.55
C PHE A 89 2.02 5.90 3.39
N VAL A 90 3.00 5.67 2.52
CA VAL A 90 2.87 4.77 1.37
C VAL A 90 4.13 3.93 1.19
N MET A 91 3.94 2.63 1.02
CA MET A 91 4.94 1.70 0.49
C MET A 91 4.54 1.29 -0.92
N ALA A 92 5.42 1.56 -1.88
CA ALA A 92 5.15 1.30 -3.29
C ALA A 92 6.40 0.82 -4.02
N ARG A 93 6.22 0.21 -5.19
CA ARG A 93 7.32 -0.27 -6.02
C ARG A 93 7.01 -0.13 -7.49
N ARG A 94 8.04 0.11 -8.31
CA ARG A 94 7.92 0.06 -9.77
C ARG A 94 7.93 -1.40 -10.25
N VAL A 95 6.90 -1.76 -11.00
CA VAL A 95 6.70 -3.09 -11.60
C VAL A 95 6.34 -2.92 -13.08
N SER A 96 6.37 -4.02 -13.84
CA SER A 96 5.69 -4.06 -15.13
C SER A 96 4.28 -4.62 -14.92
N ARG A 97 3.30 -4.07 -15.64
CA ARG A 97 1.93 -4.60 -15.65
C ARG A 97 1.85 -6.03 -16.19
N GLU A 98 2.85 -6.43 -16.98
CA GLU A 98 2.93 -7.77 -17.59
C GLU A 98 3.54 -8.81 -16.65
N TRP A 99 4.06 -8.41 -15.49
CA TRP A 99 4.58 -9.36 -14.51
C TRP A 99 3.48 -10.27 -13.96
N PRO A 100 3.80 -11.54 -13.64
CA PRO A 100 2.90 -12.41 -12.90
C PRO A 100 2.45 -11.76 -11.58
N ARG A 101 1.22 -12.04 -11.15
CA ARG A 101 0.64 -11.42 -9.94
C ARG A 101 1.55 -11.63 -8.74
N GLU A 102 2.02 -12.85 -8.54
CA GLU A 102 2.93 -13.27 -7.48
C GLU A 102 4.21 -12.43 -7.42
N TRP A 103 4.69 -11.95 -8.57
CA TRP A 103 5.88 -11.11 -8.64
C TRP A 103 5.57 -9.65 -8.34
N ILE A 104 4.38 -9.18 -8.74
CA ILE A 104 3.94 -7.81 -8.47
C ILE A 104 3.77 -7.60 -6.96
N VAL A 105 3.13 -8.55 -6.28
CA VAL A 105 2.76 -8.44 -4.86
C VAL A 105 3.90 -8.83 -3.91
N ASP A 106 4.96 -9.50 -4.37
CA ASP A 106 6.11 -9.80 -3.54
C ASP A 106 7.19 -8.70 -3.64
N PRO A 107 7.38 -7.83 -2.61
CA PRO A 107 8.32 -6.72 -2.62
C PRO A 107 9.79 -7.14 -2.71
N TRP A 108 10.12 -8.41 -2.45
CA TRP A 108 11.47 -8.96 -2.61
C TRP A 108 11.80 -9.39 -4.06
N VAL A 109 10.82 -9.38 -4.97
CA VAL A 109 11.02 -9.71 -6.40
C VAL A 109 11.41 -8.47 -7.20
N ASN A 110 12.71 -8.26 -7.44
CA ASN A 110 13.22 -6.96 -7.90
C ASN A 110 13.14 -6.73 -9.41
N GLY A 111 12.76 -7.77 -10.16
CA GLY A 111 12.86 -7.82 -11.62
C GLY A 111 14.30 -7.78 -12.16
N VAL A 112 15.31 -7.66 -11.30
CA VAL A 112 16.74 -7.62 -11.66
C VAL A 112 17.44 -8.95 -11.36
N ALA A 113 16.85 -9.80 -10.52
CA ALA A 113 17.44 -11.09 -10.18
C ALA A 113 16.96 -12.16 -11.17
N ASP A 114 17.94 -12.93 -11.65
CA ASP A 114 17.82 -14.20 -12.37
C ASP A 114 16.55 -14.97 -12.01
N PRO A 115 15.94 -15.73 -12.95
CA PRO A 115 14.92 -16.71 -12.61
C PRO A 115 15.40 -17.48 -11.36
N PRO A 116 14.49 -17.82 -10.43
CA PRO A 116 14.86 -18.50 -9.21
C PRO A 116 15.85 -19.61 -9.57
N ARG A 117 16.94 -19.74 -8.81
CA ARG A 117 17.92 -20.84 -8.90
C ARG A 117 17.29 -22.24 -8.74
N ALA A 118 15.98 -22.40 -8.91
CA ALA A 118 15.47 -23.56 -9.58
C ALA A 118 16.23 -23.67 -10.90
N GLU A 119 17.20 -24.58 -10.93
CA GLU A 119 17.60 -25.26 -12.15
C GLU A 119 16.31 -25.78 -12.79
N VAL A 120 15.63 -24.92 -13.55
CA VAL A 120 14.71 -25.40 -14.55
C VAL A 120 15.67 -26.03 -15.53
N ASP A 121 15.86 -27.33 -15.37
CA ASP A 121 16.53 -28.25 -16.28
C ASP A 121 15.69 -28.25 -17.57
N LEU A 122 15.64 -27.08 -18.22
CA LEU A 122 15.20 -26.93 -19.58
C LEU A 122 16.29 -27.62 -20.37
N LYS A 123 16.12 -28.94 -20.50
CA LYS A 123 16.84 -29.77 -21.44
C LYS A 123 16.87 -29.00 -22.75
N TRP A 124 18.05 -28.50 -23.05
CA TRP A 124 18.32 -27.79 -24.29
C TRP A 124 18.45 -28.88 -25.34
N ASP A 125 17.31 -29.41 -25.77
CA ASP A 125 17.22 -30.32 -26.90
C ASP A 125 17.39 -29.45 -28.15
N GLY A 126 18.64 -29.11 -28.43
CA GLY A 126 18.98 -28.33 -29.60
C GLY A 126 18.52 -29.05 -30.85
N ASP A 127 17.51 -28.51 -31.52
CA ASP A 127 17.65 -28.00 -32.87
C ASP A 127 16.45 -27.08 -33.17
N ASP A 128 16.64 -26.13 -34.09
CA ASP A 128 15.61 -25.36 -34.81
C ASP A 128 14.44 -24.63 -34.11
N GLY A 129 14.68 -23.62 -33.26
CA GLY A 129 13.64 -22.61 -33.05
C GLY A 129 13.86 -21.63 -31.90
N HIS A 130 14.04 -20.35 -32.23
CA HIS A 130 14.20 -19.24 -31.28
C HIS A 130 13.04 -19.14 -30.28
N ILE A 131 13.15 -19.82 -29.14
CA ILE A 131 12.45 -19.42 -27.92
C ILE A 131 13.23 -18.21 -27.39
N GLY A 132 12.77 -17.02 -27.75
CA GLY A 132 13.31 -15.78 -27.22
C GLY A 132 13.19 -15.79 -25.71
N LYS A 133 14.32 -15.97 -25.01
CA LYS A 133 14.45 -15.57 -23.61
C LYS A 133 14.18 -14.06 -23.60
N THR A 134 12.93 -13.68 -23.34
CA THR A 134 12.61 -12.31 -22.97
C THR A 134 13.29 -12.08 -21.65
N ASP A 135 14.41 -11.37 -21.70
CA ASP A 135 15.12 -10.90 -20.53
C ASP A 135 14.16 -10.02 -19.72
N LEU A 136 13.49 -10.60 -18.72
CA LEU A 136 12.54 -9.89 -17.87
C LEU A 136 13.22 -8.75 -17.09
N THR A 137 14.56 -8.71 -17.07
CA THR A 137 15.35 -7.63 -16.48
C THR A 137 15.34 -6.33 -17.30
N CYS A 138 14.92 -6.38 -18.58
CA CYS A 138 14.69 -5.20 -19.41
C CYS A 138 13.21 -4.84 -19.58
N ALA A 139 12.29 -5.52 -18.89
CA ALA A 139 10.87 -5.22 -18.94
C ALA A 139 10.62 -3.78 -18.45
N HIS A 140 9.97 -2.99 -19.31
CA HIS A 140 9.64 -1.60 -19.02
C HIS A 140 8.74 -1.54 -17.78
N LYS A 141 9.23 -0.90 -16.71
CA LYS A 141 8.50 -0.70 -15.45
C LYS A 141 7.47 0.42 -15.63
N ASP A 142 6.36 0.11 -16.28
CA ASP A 142 5.27 1.02 -16.66
C ASP A 142 4.24 1.28 -15.55
N CYS A 143 4.37 0.58 -14.41
CA CYS A 143 3.39 0.61 -13.33
C CYS A 143 4.04 0.92 -11.96
N ILE A 144 3.36 1.70 -11.13
CA ILE A 144 3.62 1.79 -9.69
C ILE A 144 2.63 0.87 -8.96
N HIS A 145 3.12 -0.15 -8.27
CA HIS A 145 2.32 -0.97 -7.37
C HIS A 145 2.36 -0.38 -5.97
N ILE A 146 1.19 0.00 -5.43
CA ILE A 146 1.02 0.40 -4.04
C ILE A 146 0.74 -0.85 -3.23
N TYR A 147 1.65 -1.17 -2.31
CA TYR A 147 1.54 -2.31 -1.42
C TYR A 147 0.74 -1.94 -0.16
N LEU A 148 1.07 -0.79 0.44
CA LEU A 148 0.37 -0.26 1.60
C LEU A 148 0.23 1.26 1.48
N ALA A 149 -0.93 1.79 1.83
CA ALA A 149 -1.15 3.23 1.94
C ALA A 149 -2.07 3.54 3.12
N ALA A 150 -1.74 4.57 3.90
CA ALA A 150 -2.53 5.06 5.03
C ALA A 150 -2.55 6.59 5.05
N GLY A 151 -3.67 7.19 5.46
CA GLY A 151 -3.84 8.65 5.49
C GLY A 151 -4.18 9.26 4.13
N ASP A 152 -3.71 10.49 3.86
CA ASP A 152 -4.01 11.20 2.61
C ASP A 152 -3.20 10.65 1.44
N VAL A 153 -3.71 9.58 0.83
CA VAL A 153 -3.08 8.92 -0.32
C VAL A 153 -2.94 9.86 -1.51
N GLY A 154 -3.69 10.97 -1.60
CA GLY A 154 -3.54 11.93 -2.67
C GLY A 154 -2.18 12.63 -2.68
N GLU A 155 -1.49 12.69 -1.53
CA GLU A 155 -0.14 13.23 -1.44
C GLU A 155 0.86 12.49 -2.33
N ILE A 156 0.67 11.19 -2.58
CA ILE A 156 1.57 10.38 -3.41
C ILE A 156 1.79 10.98 -4.80
N PHE A 157 0.77 11.64 -5.36
CA PHE A 157 0.80 12.23 -6.70
C PHE A 157 1.58 13.55 -6.77
N GLY A 158 1.97 14.11 -5.62
CA GLY A 158 2.85 15.26 -5.49
C GLY A 158 4.33 14.88 -5.38
N PHE A 159 4.66 13.61 -5.12
CA PHE A 159 6.04 13.19 -4.94
C PHE A 159 6.77 13.03 -6.26
N PRO A 160 8.06 13.44 -6.34
CA PRO A 160 8.86 13.23 -7.52
C PRO A 160 9.13 11.74 -7.71
N HIS A 161 8.50 11.16 -8.71
CA HIS A 161 8.79 9.81 -9.19
C HIS A 161 8.90 9.81 -10.71
N VAL A 162 9.54 8.77 -11.27
CA VAL A 162 9.57 8.57 -12.72
C VAL A 162 8.14 8.47 -13.24
N PRO A 163 7.76 9.18 -14.32
CA PRO A 163 6.43 9.05 -14.90
C PRO A 163 6.10 7.59 -15.20
N CYS A 164 4.85 7.21 -14.92
CA CYS A 164 4.33 5.88 -15.17
C CYS A 164 2.92 5.99 -15.72
N ASP A 165 2.54 5.04 -16.57
CA ASP A 165 1.23 5.04 -17.21
C ASP A 165 0.17 4.41 -16.30
N TRP A 166 0.60 3.51 -15.42
CA TRP A 166 -0.28 2.69 -14.60
C TRP A 166 0.03 2.79 -13.11
N ILE A 167 -1.01 2.61 -12.32
CA ILE A 167 -0.93 2.37 -10.89
C ILE A 167 -1.73 1.12 -10.56
N SER A 168 -1.18 0.27 -9.71
CA SER A 168 -1.84 -0.93 -9.23
C SER A 168 -1.87 -0.99 -7.71
N TYR A 169 -2.83 -1.72 -7.19
CA TYR A 169 -2.97 -2.04 -5.77
C TYR A 169 -3.82 -3.31 -5.64
N GLU A 170 -3.70 -3.98 -4.51
CA GLU A 170 -4.51 -5.14 -4.19
C GLU A 170 -5.61 -4.80 -3.18
N ARG A 171 -6.82 -5.34 -3.41
CA ARG A 171 -7.92 -5.27 -2.44
C ARG A 171 -8.74 -6.54 -2.51
N ASN A 172 -8.96 -7.20 -1.37
CA ASN A 172 -9.63 -8.51 -1.30
C ASN A 172 -8.99 -9.54 -2.25
N ASN A 173 -7.66 -9.67 -2.23
CA ASN A 173 -6.89 -10.56 -3.11
C ASN A 173 -7.09 -10.35 -4.63
N VAL A 174 -7.63 -9.19 -5.02
CA VAL A 174 -7.79 -8.81 -6.43
C VAL A 174 -6.81 -7.69 -6.74
N LEU A 175 -5.79 -8.01 -7.54
CA LEU A 175 -4.87 -7.03 -8.12
C LEU A 175 -5.63 -6.19 -9.15
N ARG A 176 -5.61 -4.88 -8.96
CA ARG A 176 -6.29 -3.90 -9.82
C ARG A 176 -5.29 -2.99 -10.48
N PHE A 177 -5.58 -2.60 -11.71
CA PHE A 177 -4.78 -1.63 -12.47
C PHE A 177 -5.66 -0.47 -12.88
N HIS A 178 -5.11 0.74 -12.77
CA HIS A 178 -5.74 1.95 -13.23
C HIS A 178 -4.74 2.81 -14.00
N PRO A 179 -5.16 3.55 -15.03
CA PRO A 179 -4.30 4.57 -15.61
C PRO A 179 -3.95 5.60 -14.52
N TYR A 180 -2.67 5.94 -14.40
CA TYR A 180 -2.14 6.83 -13.36
C TYR A 180 -2.91 8.16 -13.30
N GLU A 181 -3.09 8.80 -14.46
CA GLU A 181 -3.83 10.05 -14.59
C GLU A 181 -5.32 9.95 -14.19
N SER A 182 -5.93 8.77 -14.38
CA SER A 182 -7.31 8.55 -13.98
C SER A 182 -7.45 8.47 -12.46
N LEU A 183 -6.49 7.82 -11.77
CA LEU A 183 -6.52 7.74 -10.32
C LEU A 183 -6.15 9.08 -9.67
N LYS A 184 -5.13 9.76 -10.19
CA LYS A 184 -4.72 11.11 -9.76
C LYS A 184 -5.90 12.10 -9.76
N LYS A 185 -6.64 12.16 -10.87
CA LYS A 185 -7.83 13.02 -11.00
C LYS A 185 -8.92 12.68 -9.98
N ARG A 186 -9.12 11.39 -9.67
CA ARG A 186 -10.13 10.96 -8.67
C ARG A 186 -9.72 11.36 -7.26
N CYS A 187 -8.46 11.15 -6.88
CA CYS A 187 -7.97 11.53 -5.56
C CYS A 187 -8.08 13.04 -5.32
N ILE A 188 -7.66 13.86 -6.30
CA ILE A 188 -7.77 15.33 -6.21
C ILE A 188 -9.24 15.77 -6.07
N LYS A 189 -10.15 15.19 -6.86
CA LYS A 189 -11.58 15.53 -6.79
C LYS A 189 -12.18 15.22 -5.42
N ASN A 190 -11.80 14.10 -4.82
CA ASN A 190 -12.32 13.69 -3.52
C ASN A 190 -11.83 14.59 -2.38
N GLN A 191 -10.58 15.06 -2.44
CA GLN A 191 -10.05 16.02 -1.46
C GLN A 191 -10.84 17.35 -1.47
N THR A 192 -11.18 17.86 -2.66
CA THR A 192 -11.98 19.10 -2.77
C THR A 192 -13.40 18.93 -2.22
N ALA A 193 -13.98 17.73 -2.35
CA ALA A 193 -15.31 17.43 -1.83
C ALA A 193 -15.34 17.38 -0.28
N HIS A 194 -14.27 16.94 0.37
CA HIS A 194 -14.18 16.93 1.83
C HIS A 194 -14.08 18.34 2.43
N ILE A 195 -13.33 19.24 1.80
CA ILE A 195 -13.13 20.63 2.28
C ILE A 195 -14.44 21.44 2.22
N SER A 196 -15.35 21.09 1.31
CA SER A 196 -16.58 21.86 1.04
C SER A 196 -17.79 21.45 1.89
N ARG A 197 -17.67 20.47 2.78
CA ARG A 197 -18.75 20.13 3.71
C ARG A 197 -18.70 21.07 4.92
N PRO A 198 -19.68 21.98 5.11
CA PRO A 198 -19.76 22.76 6.34
C PRO A 198 -19.97 21.80 7.53
N THR A 199 -19.10 21.90 8.51
CA THR A 199 -19.21 21.26 9.84
C THR A 199 -20.35 21.86 10.64
#